data_AF-A0A2A2HCE6-F1
#
_entry.id   AF-A0A2A2HCE6-F1
#
_cell.length_a   1.000
_cell.length_b   1.000
_cell.length_c   1.000
_cell.angle_alpha   90.00
_cell.angle_beta   90.00
_cell.angle_gamma   90.00
#
_symmetry.space_group_name_H-M   'P 1'
#
loop_
_entity.id
_entity.type
_entity.pdbx_description
1 polymer ?
#
loop_
_entity_poly.entity_id
_entity_poly.type
_entity_poly.pdbx_seq_one_letter_code
_entity_poly.pdbx_strand_id
1 'polypeptide(L)' 'MNKENTNKIEKIECIKLDEILKSLFTVSNKVLINMINTIFHENYSIKDTTITQETPEFTILQNNVLKSDLILELKSKKKT' A
#
# COMPACT_ATOMS: atom_id res chain seq x y z
N MET A 1 40.42 -35.58 -11.41
CA MET A 1 38.95 -35.56 -11.62
C MET A 1 38.34 -36.01 -10.30
N ASN A 2 37.54 -35.25 -9.55
CA ASN A 2 36.47 -34.32 -9.92
C ASN A 2 36.40 -33.17 -8.90
N LYS A 3 36.21 -31.93 -9.38
CA LYS A 3 35.80 -30.80 -8.54
C LYS A 3 34.28 -30.82 -8.49
N GLU A 4 33.71 -31.12 -7.33
CA GLU A 4 32.27 -31.00 -7.10
C GLU A 4 31.90 -29.51 -7.13
N ASN A 5 31.29 -29.07 -8.23
CA ASN A 5 30.69 -27.75 -8.34
C ASN A 5 29.40 -27.74 -7.49
N THR A 6 29.52 -27.26 -6.26
CA THR A 6 28.38 -26.86 -5.45
C THR A 6 27.75 -25.60 -6.05
N ASN A 7 26.77 -25.81 -6.94
CA ASN A 7 25.84 -24.77 -7.37
C ASN A 7 25.09 -24.25 -6.13
N LYS A 8 25.60 -23.18 -5.54
CA LYS A 8 24.94 -22.44 -4.48
C LYS A 8 23.78 -21.68 -5.13
N ILE A 9 22.59 -22.27 -5.10
CA ILE A 9 21.36 -21.63 -5.54
C ILE A 9 21.05 -20.56 -4.49
N GLU A 10 21.42 -19.32 -4.78
CA GLU A 10 20.96 -18.17 -4.00
C GLU A 10 19.44 -18.13 -4.12
N LYS A 11 18.76 -18.48 -3.03
CA LYS A 11 17.33 -18.26 -2.88
C LYS A 11 17.13 -16.77 -3.02
N ILE A 12 16.65 -16.34 -4.19
CA ILE A 12 16.07 -15.01 -4.36
C ILE A 12 14.85 -15.01 -3.46
N GLU A 13 14.99 -14.44 -2.27
CA GLU A 13 13.86 -14.10 -1.41
C GLU A 13 13.05 -13.06 -2.17
N CYS A 14 12.11 -13.53 -2.97
CA CYS A 14 11.08 -12.69 -3.57
C CYS A 14 10.27 -12.17 -2.39
N ILE A 15 10.68 -11.02 -1.87
CA ILE A 15 9.94 -10.34 -0.81
C ILE A 15 8.54 -10.15 -1.38
N LYS A 16 7.58 -10.86 -0.81
CA LYS A 16 6.21 -10.81 -1.32
C LYS A 16 5.76 -9.37 -1.18
N LEU A 17 5.38 -8.76 -2.28
CA LEU A 17 4.86 -7.39 -2.29
C LEU A 17 3.74 -7.23 -1.24
N ASP A 18 2.94 -8.28 -1.03
CA ASP A 18 1.95 -8.40 0.03
C ASP A 18 2.52 -8.20 1.46
N GLU A 19 3.71 -8.72 1.78
CA GLU A 19 4.33 -8.53 3.10
C GLU A 19 4.91 -7.13 3.29
N ILE A 20 5.48 -6.55 2.23
CA ILE A 20 5.91 -5.14 2.24
C ILE A 20 4.69 -4.24 2.40
N LEU A 21 3.62 -4.49 1.64
CA LEU A 21 2.37 -3.76 1.73
C LEU A 21 1.74 -3.92 3.11
N LYS A 22 1.66 -5.14 3.67
CA LYS A 22 1.21 -5.36 5.05
C LYS A 22 2.04 -4.59 6.06
N SER A 23 3.37 -4.59 5.96
CA SER A 23 4.25 -3.76 6.80
C SER A 23 4.02 -2.26 6.60
N LEU A 24 3.82 -1.83 5.35
CA LEU A 24 3.46 -0.46 4.97
C LEU A 24 2.01 -0.07 5.32
N PHE A 25 1.15 -1.01 5.70
CA PHE A 25 -0.17 -0.72 6.28
C PHE A 25 -0.19 -0.92 7.79
N THR A 26 0.80 -1.62 8.36
CA THR A 26 1.03 -1.62 9.81
C THR A 26 1.73 -0.35 10.28
N VAL A 27 2.37 0.41 9.39
CA VAL A 27 2.83 1.76 9.75
C VAL A 27 1.63 2.61 10.15
N SER A 28 1.81 3.28 11.30
CA SER A 28 0.83 4.15 11.93
C SER A 28 0.11 5.05 10.92
N ASN A 29 -1.21 5.20 11.08
CA ASN A 29 -2.04 6.17 10.34
C ASN A 29 -1.36 7.54 10.18
N LYS A 30 -0.58 7.97 11.19
CA LYS A 30 0.22 9.19 11.15
C LYS A 30 1.20 9.26 9.96
N VAL A 31 1.90 8.16 9.67
CA VAL A 31 2.89 8.09 8.59
C VAL A 31 2.21 8.14 7.24
N LEU A 32 1.13 7.36 7.06
CA LEU A 32 0.35 7.39 5.82
C LEU A 32 -0.24 8.80 5.56
N ILE A 33 -0.82 9.44 6.57
CA ILE A 33 -1.38 10.80 6.44
C ILE A 33 -0.28 11.79 6.04
N ASN A 34 0.90 11.71 6.64
CA ASN A 34 2.04 12.55 6.25
C ASN A 34 2.51 12.30 4.83
N MET A 35 2.56 11.03 4.40
CA MET A 35 2.92 10.67 3.03
C MET A 35 1.93 11.25 2.02
N ILE A 36 0.63 11.09 2.27
CA ILE A 36 -0.44 11.60 1.39
C ILE A 36 -0.39 13.13 1.31
N ASN A 37 -0.27 13.81 2.46
CA ASN A 37 -0.10 15.26 2.50
C ASN A 37 1.11 15.73 1.69
N THR A 38 2.20 14.96 1.70
CA THR A 38 3.43 15.31 0.99
C THR A 38 3.32 15.07 -0.52
N ILE A 39 2.77 13.92 -0.94
CA ILE A 39 2.69 13.52 -2.36
C ILE A 39 1.63 14.33 -3.11
N PHE A 40 0.48 14.53 -2.50
CA PHE A 40 -0.66 15.19 -3.14
C PHE A 40 -0.80 16.67 -2.75
N HIS A 41 0.14 17.19 -1.93
CA HIS A 41 0.09 18.55 -1.39
C HIS A 41 -1.20 18.87 -0.62
N GLU A 42 -1.74 17.85 0.08
CA GLU A 42 -2.93 17.94 0.92
C GLU A 42 -2.59 18.31 2.37
N ASN A 43 -3.60 18.67 3.16
CA ASN A 43 -3.42 19.04 4.57
C ASN A 43 -4.39 18.32 5.51
N TYR A 44 -4.38 16.99 5.46
CA TYR A 44 -5.17 16.15 6.36
C TYR A 44 -4.60 16.14 7.78
N SER A 45 -5.48 16.31 8.77
CA SER A 45 -5.13 16.20 10.19
C SER A 45 -4.84 14.75 10.56
N ILE A 46 -3.68 14.49 11.16
CA ILE A 46 -3.30 13.17 11.68
C ILE A 46 -4.32 12.63 12.70
N LYS A 47 -4.95 13.52 13.47
CA LYS A 47 -5.86 13.14 14.56
C LYS A 47 -7.30 12.95 14.10
N ASP A 48 -7.70 13.66 13.04
CA ASP A 48 -9.09 13.74 12.58
C ASP A 48 -9.33 13.03 11.24
N THR A 49 -8.29 12.35 10.74
CA THR A 49 -8.35 11.60 9.48
C THR A 49 -8.15 10.13 9.77
N THR A 50 -9.11 9.33 9.33
CA THR A 50 -9.05 7.87 9.35
C THR A 50 -8.81 7.37 7.94
N ILE A 51 -7.92 6.40 7.80
CA ILE A 51 -7.63 5.73 6.54
C ILE A 51 -8.15 4.31 6.65
N THR A 52 -8.92 3.88 5.66
CA THR A 52 -9.43 2.51 5.52
C THR A 52 -9.04 1.93 4.17
N GLN A 53 -8.72 0.64 4.16
CA GLN A 53 -8.48 -0.08 2.90
C GLN A 53 -9.82 -0.52 2.32
N GLU A 54 -10.01 -0.25 1.03
CA GLU A 54 -11.22 -0.62 0.30
C GLU A 54 -10.99 -1.84 -0.60
N THR A 55 -12.10 -2.39 -1.10
CA THR A 55 -12.07 -3.54 -2.00
C THR A 55 -11.38 -3.14 -3.31
N PRO A 56 -10.38 -3.91 -3.80
CA PRO A 56 -9.56 -3.57 -4.97
C PRO A 56 -10.32 -3.56 -6.31
N GLU A 57 -11.58 -3.98 -6.33
CA GLU A 57 -12.43 -4.01 -7.52
C GLU A 57 -13.66 -3.14 -7.30
N PHE A 58 -13.86 -2.14 -8.17
CA PHE A 58 -15.10 -1.35 -8.18
C PHE A 58 -15.61 -1.13 -9.60
N THR A 59 -16.93 -1.19 -9.73
CA THR A 59 -17.62 -0.92 -11.00
C THR A 59 -17.65 0.59 -11.23
N ILE A 60 -16.98 1.04 -12.27
CA ILE A 60 -17.11 2.41 -12.78
C ILE A 60 -18.25 2.42 -13.81
N LEU A 61 -18.87 3.59 -14.00
CA LEU A 61 -19.90 3.86 -15.00
C LEU A 61 -19.61 3.15 -16.34
N GLN A 62 -20.67 2.66 -16.99
CA GLN A 62 -20.63 1.95 -18.28
C GLN A 62 -19.96 0.57 -18.25
N ASN A 63 -20.14 -0.19 -17.16
CA ASN A 63 -19.71 -1.59 -17.01
C ASN A 63 -18.19 -1.82 -17.05
N ASN A 64 -17.38 -0.76 -16.88
CA ASN A 64 -15.94 -0.90 -16.77
C ASN A 64 -15.56 -1.21 -15.31
N VAL A 65 -14.86 -2.31 -15.09
CA VAL A 65 -14.34 -2.68 -13.76
C VAL A 65 -12.94 -2.09 -13.61
N LEU A 66 -12.74 -1.24 -12.60
CA LEU A 66 -11.39 -0.85 -12.20
C LEU A 66 -10.85 -1.87 -11.21
N LYS A 67 -9.71 -2.46 -11.56
CA LYS A 67 -8.91 -3.29 -10.65
C LYS A 67 -7.66 -2.51 -10.27
N SER A 68 -7.42 -2.39 -8.96
CA SER A 68 -6.24 -1.71 -8.41
C SER A 68 -5.55 -2.62 -7.39
N ASP A 69 -4.23 -2.54 -7.32
CA ASP A 69 -3.45 -3.25 -6.31
C ASP A 69 -3.70 -2.71 -4.89
N LEU A 70 -4.09 -1.44 -4.80
CA LEU A 70 -4.41 -0.78 -3.54
C LEU A 70 -5.45 0.32 -3.72
N ILE A 71 -6.43 0.35 -2.83
CA ILE A 71 -7.39 1.44 -2.71
C ILE A 71 -7.49 1.84 -1.25
N LEU A 72 -7.31 3.13 -0.99
CA LEU A 72 -7.41 3.73 0.33
C LEU A 72 -8.53 4.76 0.32
N GLU A 73 -9.49 4.61 1.22
CA GLU A 73 -10.49 5.63 1.52
C GLU A 73 -9.98 6.51 2.65
N LEU A 74 -10.06 7.83 2.45
CA LEU A 74 -9.72 8.83 3.46
C LEU A 74 -10.99 9.50 3.96
N LYS A 75 -11.26 9.36 5.26
CA LYS A 75 -12.33 10.08 5.94
C LYS A 75 -11.73 11.11 6.87
N SER A 76 -11.81 12.38 6.49
CA SER A 76 -11.37 13.50 7.34
C SER A 76 -12.57 14.31 7.79
N LYS A 77 -12.65 14.64 9.09
CA LYS A 77 -13.58 15.66 9.58
C LYS A 77 -13.05 17.02 9.14
N LYS A 78 -13.47 17.47 7.96
CA LYS A 78 -13.22 18.86 7.52
C LYS A 78 -13.87 19.77 8.56
N LYS A 79 -13.07 20.55 9.29
CA LYS A 79 -13.60 21.70 10.03
C LYS A 79 -14.07 22.70 8.98
N THR A 80 -15.39 22.78 8.81
CA THR A 80 -16.06 23.90 8.12
C THR A 80 -15.82 25.19 8.90
#